data_AF-A0A928HUC0-F1
#
_entry.id   AF-A0A928HUC0-F1
#
_cell.length_a   1.000
_cell.length_b   1.000
_cell.length_c   1.000
_cell.angle_alpha   90.00
_cell.angle_beta   90.00
_cell.angle_gamma   90.00
#
_symmetry.space_group_name_H-M   'P 1'
#
loop_
_entity.id
_entity.type
_entity.pdbx_description
1 polymer ?
#
loop_
_entity_poly.entity_id
_entity_poly.type
_entity_poly.pdbx_seq_one_letter_code
_entity_poly.pdbx_strand_id
1 'polypeptide(L)'
;MMRLFLMSLVVLIISRLRADKEVTGGVVLASNIIVALVFAAGHLPSTAMTMGITVPILIRCFLMNGGFGFVFGYLYQKYGIYYAMLAHAGVHLVSKLIWILFI
;
A
#
# COMPACT_ATOMS: atom_id res chain seq x y z
N MET A 1 -1.48 5.52 8.95
CA MET A 1 -2.87 5.19 9.35
C MET A 1 -3.44 3.95 8.67
N MET A 2 -3.35 3.81 7.34
CA MET A 2 -3.91 2.63 6.64
C MET A 2 -3.29 1.27 7.04
N ARG A 3 -2.06 1.24 7.58
CA ARG A 3 -1.46 -0.02 8.03
C ARG A 3 -1.85 -0.48 9.43
N LEU A 4 -2.09 0.45 10.35
CA LEU A 4 -2.49 0.11 11.72
C LEU A 4 -4.00 -0.16 11.78
N PHE A 5 -4.80 0.71 11.16
CA PHE A 5 -6.26 0.67 11.28
C PHE A 5 -6.92 -0.07 10.11
N LEU A 6 -6.67 0.35 8.87
CA LEU A 6 -7.37 -0.20 7.70
C LEU A 6 -7.02 -1.67 7.45
N MET A 7 -5.74 -2.06 7.57
CA MET A 7 -5.33 -3.46 7.43
C MET A 7 -6.00 -4.37 8.45
N SER A 8 -5.96 -4.00 9.73
CA SER A 8 -6.59 -4.77 10.82
C SER A 8 -8.11 -4.85 10.65
N LEU A 9 -8.74 -3.75 10.20
CA LEU A 9 -10.17 -3.70 9.92
C LEU A 9 -10.57 -4.61 8.75
N VAL A 10 -9.80 -4.61 7.65
CA VAL A 10 -10.08 -5.46 6.48
C VAL A 10 -9.90 -6.94 6.83
N VAL A 11 -8.84 -7.30 7.57
CA VAL A 11 -8.66 -8.67 8.08
C VAL A 11 -9.85 -9.09 8.94
N LEU A 12 -10.27 -8.23 9.88
CA LEU A 12 -11.42 -8.50 10.74
C LEU A 12 -12.71 -8.72 9.92
N ILE A 13 -13.00 -7.85 8.96
CA ILE A 13 -14.19 -7.97 8.11
C ILE A 13 -14.16 -9.29 7.33
N ILE A 14 -13.06 -9.62 6.66
CA ILE A 14 -12.96 -10.85 5.85
C ILE A 14 -13.08 -12.10 6.73
N SER A 15 -12.37 -12.15 7.86
CA SER A 15 -12.46 -13.30 8.78
C SER A 15 -13.86 -13.45 9.38
N ARG A 16 -14.57 -12.36 9.68
CA ARG A 16 -15.95 -12.42 10.17
C ARG A 16 -16.93 -12.86 9.10
N LEU A 17 -16.79 -12.39 7.86
CA LEU A 17 -17.63 -12.82 6.74
C LEU A 17 -17.43 -14.30 6.39
N ARG A 18 -16.22 -14.83 6.58
CA ARG A 18 -15.91 -16.25 6.34
C ARG A 18 -16.19 -17.17 7.53
N ALA A 19 -16.59 -16.61 8.67
CA ALA A 19 -16.70 -17.33 9.94
C ALA A 19 -15.41 -18.10 10.29
N ASP A 20 -14.26 -17.56 9.90
CA ASP A 20 -12.96 -18.16 10.13
C ASP A 20 -12.66 -18.13 11.64
N LYS A 21 -12.37 -19.30 12.24
CA LYS A 21 -11.93 -19.38 13.65
C LYS A 21 -10.54 -18.80 13.86
N GLU A 22 -9.70 -18.86 12.83
CA GLU A 22 -8.32 -18.34 12.84
C GLU A 22 -8.02 -17.55 11.58
N VAL A 23 -7.18 -16.54 11.70
CA VAL A 23 -6.76 -15.70 10.57
C VAL A 23 -5.77 -16.48 9.71
N THR A 24 -6.20 -16.91 8.53
CA THR A 24 -5.34 -17.64 7.59
C THR A 24 -4.43 -16.70 6.80
N GLY A 25 -3.29 -17.23 6.32
CA GLY A 25 -2.39 -16.50 5.45
C GLY A 25 -3.05 -15.98 4.17
N GLY A 26 -4.06 -16.69 3.65
CA GLY A 26 -4.84 -16.25 2.49
C GLY A 26 -5.68 -14.99 2.75
N VAL A 27 -6.31 -14.90 3.94
CA VAL A 27 -7.06 -13.69 4.35
C VAL A 27 -6.13 -12.50 4.51
N VAL A 28 -4.95 -12.73 5.09
CA VAL A 28 -3.91 -11.72 5.29
C VAL A 28 -3.37 -11.20 3.96
N LEU A 29 -3.12 -12.09 2.99
CA LEU A 29 -2.71 -11.72 1.64
C LEU A 29 -3.80 -10.92 0.91
N ALA A 30 -5.04 -11.38 0.92
CA ALA A 30 -6.17 -10.70 0.29
C ALA A 30 -6.38 -9.30 0.88
N SER A 31 -6.30 -9.19 2.21
CA SER A 31 -6.37 -7.90 2.91
C SER A 31 -5.26 -6.96 2.47
N ASN A 32 -4.02 -7.46 2.30
CA ASN A 32 -2.90 -6.65 1.85
C ASN A 32 -3.12 -6.12 0.43
N ILE A 33 -3.61 -6.97 -0.48
CA ILE A 33 -3.94 -6.57 -1.86
C ILE A 33 -5.01 -5.47 -1.85
N ILE A 34 -6.09 -5.64 -1.09
CA ILE A 34 -7.17 -4.66 -0.99
C ILE A 34 -6.63 -3.32 -0.45
N VAL A 35 -5.87 -3.35 0.65
CA VAL A 35 -5.30 -2.14 1.25
C VAL A 35 -4.30 -1.46 0.32
N ALA A 36 -3.52 -2.22 -0.45
CA ALA A 36 -2.60 -1.68 -1.45
C ALA A 36 -3.34 -0.96 -2.58
N LEU A 37 -4.46 -1.52 -3.06
CA LEU A 37 -5.31 -0.88 -4.07
C LEU A 37 -5.99 0.38 -3.54
N VAL A 38 -6.51 0.34 -2.31
CA VAL A 38 -7.07 1.53 -1.64
C VAL A 38 -6.00 2.60 -1.43
N PHE A 39 -4.78 2.19 -1.06
CA PHE A 39 -3.63 3.11 -0.94
C PHE A 39 -3.33 3.78 -2.27
N ALA A 40 -3.27 3.03 -3.37
CA ALA A 40 -3.08 3.59 -4.70
C ALA A 40 -4.21 4.54 -5.10
N ALA A 41 -5.47 4.16 -4.85
CA ALA A 41 -6.63 4.99 -5.14
C ALA A 41 -6.60 6.32 -4.36
N GLY A 42 -6.14 6.30 -3.10
CA GLY A 42 -5.96 7.50 -2.29
C GLY A 42 -4.94 8.50 -2.87
N HIS A 43 -4.07 8.08 -3.79
CA HIS A 43 -3.12 8.96 -4.49
C HIS A 43 -3.65 9.53 -5.81
N LEU A 44 -4.84 9.09 -6.27
CA LEU A 44 -5.45 9.60 -7.49
C LEU A 44 -5.73 11.10 -7.46
N PRO A 45 -6.26 11.72 -6.38
CA PRO A 45 -6.51 13.16 -6.36
C PRO A 45 -5.22 13.98 -6.56
N SER A 46 -4.13 13.60 -5.89
CA SER A 46 -2.84 14.26 -6.05
C SER A 46 -2.26 14.05 -7.45
N THR A 47 -2.42 12.85 -8.00
CA THR A 47 -2.01 12.53 -9.37
C THR A 47 -2.78 13.36 -10.39
N ALA A 48 -4.10 13.48 -10.22
CA ALA A 48 -4.96 14.29 -11.07
C ALA A 48 -4.56 15.76 -11.06
N MET A 49 -4.26 16.32 -9.88
CA MET A 49 -3.85 17.72 -9.72
C MET A 49 -2.46 18.02 -10.31
N THR A 50 -1.55 17.06 -10.33
CA THR A 50 -0.16 17.28 -10.76
C THR A 50 0.10 16.88 -12.21
N MET A 51 -0.57 15.84 -12.72
CA MET A 51 -0.31 15.26 -14.04
C MET A 51 -1.57 15.09 -14.91
N GLY A 52 -2.77 15.31 -14.35
CA GLY A 52 -4.03 14.90 -14.99
C GLY A 52 -4.28 13.39 -14.89
N ILE A 53 -5.43 12.94 -15.40
CA ILE A 53 -5.82 11.51 -15.41
C ILE A 53 -5.83 11.03 -16.86
N THR A 54 -4.89 10.15 -17.19
CA THR A 54 -4.86 9.38 -18.45
C THR A 54 -4.64 7.91 -18.12
N VAL A 55 -4.95 7.00 -19.05
CA VAL A 55 -4.74 5.55 -18.85
C VAL A 55 -3.29 5.22 -18.44
N PRO A 56 -2.24 5.75 -19.11
CA PRO A 56 -0.86 5.51 -18.69
C PRO A 56 -0.55 6.03 -17.27
N ILE A 57 -1.11 7.19 -16.90
CA ILE A 57 -0.90 7.79 -15.57
C ILE A 57 -1.61 6.97 -14.48
N LEU A 58 -2.80 6.44 -14.77
CA LEU A 58 -3.51 5.53 -13.87
C LEU A 58 -2.70 4.26 -13.62
N ILE A 59 -2.19 3.62 -14.68
CA ILE A 59 -1.34 2.43 -14.58
C ILE A 59 -0.12 2.74 -13.73
N ARG A 60 0.57 3.86 -14.00
CA ARG A 60 1.72 4.32 -13.21
C ARG A 60 1.35 4.52 -11.73
N CYS A 61 0.23 5.18 -11.45
CA CYS A 61 -0.22 5.46 -10.08
C CYS A 61 -0.44 4.15 -9.31
N PHE A 62 -1.16 3.18 -9.90
CA PHE A 62 -1.44 1.91 -9.24
C PHE A 62 -0.20 1.02 -9.14
N LEU A 63 0.65 0.99 -10.17
CA LEU A 63 1.86 0.19 -10.15
C LEU A 63 2.85 0.69 -9.09
N MET A 64 3.11 2.01 -9.05
CA MET A 64 4.05 2.58 -8.08
C MET A 64 3.46 2.56 -6.67
N ASN A 65 2.33 3.23 -6.45
CA ASN A 65 1.78 3.37 -5.10
C ASN A 65 1.25 2.04 -4.56
N GLY A 66 0.55 1.26 -5.40
CA GLY A 66 0.01 -0.05 -5.02
C GLY A 66 1.11 -1.10 -4.88
N GLY A 67 2.07 -1.15 -5.81
CA GLY A 67 3.20 -2.08 -5.74
C GLY A 67 4.05 -1.88 -4.48
N PHE A 68 4.47 -0.65 -4.20
CA PHE A 68 5.17 -0.35 -2.94
C PHE A 68 4.26 -0.58 -1.73
N GLY A 69 2.99 -0.20 -1.79
CA GLY A 69 1.99 -0.46 -0.76
C GLY A 69 1.90 -1.93 -0.36
N PHE A 70 1.87 -2.84 -1.35
CA PHE A 70 1.84 -4.28 -1.15
C PHE A 70 3.12 -4.80 -0.46
N VAL A 71 4.30 -4.38 -0.94
CA VAL A 71 5.59 -4.75 -0.33
C VAL A 71 5.66 -4.30 1.12
N PHE A 72 5.24 -3.06 1.39
CA PHE A 72 5.24 -2.57 2.76
C PHE A 72 4.22 -3.27 3.66
N GLY A 73 3.09 -3.72 3.11
CA GLY A 73 2.13 -4.54 3.85
C GLY A 73 2.70 -5.92 4.19
N TYR A 74 3.50 -6.53 3.30
CA TYR A 74 4.25 -7.75 3.61
C TYR A 74 5.27 -7.51 4.74
N LEU A 75 6.03 -6.41 4.68
CA LEU A 75 6.98 -6.05 5.74
C LEU A 75 6.28 -5.79 7.08
N TYR A 76 5.09 -5.17 7.04
CA TYR A 76 4.27 -4.97 8.23
C TYR A 76 3.86 -6.30 8.87
N GLN A 77 3.41 -7.26 8.06
CA GLN A 77 2.99 -8.57 8.54
C GLN A 77 4.16 -9.36 9.14
N LYS A 78 5.34 -9.29 8.52
CA LYS A 78 6.49 -10.11 8.90
C LYS A 78 7.33 -9.51 10.03
N TYR A 79 7.48 -8.18 10.05
CA TYR A 79 8.42 -7.48 10.94
C TYR A 79 7.77 -6.36 11.75
N GLY A 80 6.50 -6.05 11.53
CA GLY A 80 5.77 -5.01 12.25
C GLY A 80 5.89 -3.60 11.65
N ILE A 81 5.27 -2.63 12.33
CA ILE A 81 5.06 -1.27 11.80
C ILE A 81 6.35 -0.48 11.60
N TYR A 82 7.34 -0.66 12.47
CA TYR A 82 8.60 0.08 12.42
C TYR A 82 9.34 -0.16 11.10
N TYR A 83 9.51 -1.43 10.70
CA TYR A 83 10.18 -1.79 9.45
C TYR A 83 9.39 -1.33 8.22
N ALA A 84 8.05 -1.43 8.27
CA ALA A 84 7.21 -0.97 7.18
C ALA A 84 7.30 0.56 6.98
N MET A 85 7.43 1.33 8.07
CA MET A 85 7.61 2.78 8.01
C MET A 85 9.02 3.16 7.57
N LEU A 86 10.05 2.44 8.05
CA LEU A 86 11.43 2.65 7.62
C LEU A 86 11.60 2.41 6.12
N ALA A 87 11.04 1.30 5.60
CA ALA A 87 11.07 1.00 4.16
C ALA A 87 10.34 2.06 3.34
N HIS A 88 9.19 2.55 3.83
CA HIS A 88 8.44 3.63 3.18
C HIS A 88 9.26 4.93 3.13
N ALA A 89 9.80 5.37 4.27
CA ALA A 89 10.67 6.54 4.33
C ALA A 89 11.91 6.39 3.44
N GLY A 90 12.50 5.19 3.39
CA GLY A 90 13.63 4.87 2.52
C GLY A 90 13.31 5.02 1.05
N VAL A 91 12.17 4.49 0.58
CA VAL A 91 11.75 4.65 -0.83
C VAL A 91 11.51 6.13 -1.16
N HIS A 92 10.90 6.88 -0.26
CA HIS A 92 10.73 8.32 -0.44
C HIS A 92 12.06 9.06 -0.54
N LEU A 93 13.02 8.74 0.35
CA LEU A 93 14.35 9.33 0.33
C LEU A 93 15.10 9.01 -0.97
N VAL A 94 15.17 7.74 -1.36
CA VAL A 94 15.84 7.30 -2.58
C VAL A 94 15.22 7.95 -3.81
N SER A 95 13.89 7.98 -3.91
CA SER A 95 13.18 8.63 -5.01
C SER A 95 13.51 10.12 -5.11
N LYS A 96 13.52 10.84 -3.98
CA LYS A 96 13.91 12.26 -3.96
C LYS A 96 15.36 12.48 -4.35
N LEU A 97 16.28 11.62 -3.90
CA LEU A 97 17.70 11.71 -4.27
C LEU A 97 17.90 11.51 -5.78
N ILE A 98 17.23 10.51 -6.37
CA ILE A 98 17.29 10.29 -7.82
C ILE A 98 16.78 11.52 -8.57
N TRP A 99 15.65 12.10 -8.14
CA TRP A 99 15.11 13.29 -8.77
C TRP A 99 16.09 14.47 -8.69
N ILE A 100 16.68 14.74 -7.53
CA ILE A 100 17.63 15.86 -7.34
C ILE A 100 18.93 15.67 -8.13
N LEU A 101 19.42 14.44 -8.28
CA LEU A 101 20.72 14.17 -8.89
C LEU A 101 20.67 14.08 -10.42
N PHE A 102 19.53 13.72 -11.00
CA PHE A 102 19.44 13.33 -12.42
C PHE A 102 18.37 14.06 -13.24
N ILE A 103 17.49 14.84 -12.60
CA ILE A 103 16.38 15.57 -13.25
C ILE A 103 16.43 17.04 -12.83
#